data_AF-A0A968YZV3-F1
#
_entry.id   AF-A0A968YZV3-F1
#
_cell.length_a   1.000
_cell.length_b   1.000
_cell.length_c   1.000
_cell.angle_alpha   90.00
_cell.angle_beta   90.00
_cell.angle_gamma   90.00
#
_symmetry.space_group_name_H-M   'P 1'
#
loop_
_entity.id
_entity.type
_entity.pdbx_description
1 polymer ?
#
loop_
_entity_poly.entity_id
_entity_poly.type
_entity_poly.pdbx_seq_one_letter_code
_entity_poly.pdbx_strand_id
1 'polypeptide(L)'
;MCRSFPLLYLPPYLLFVYDGFEGISATHVLVQAFFQGIVLSVGTLYLATYAVQSLGAQTTSLFSPLVPILTTLIAVPLLREIPTPLQWIGIVLVVVGMLSATKINSEKSE
;
A
#
# COMPACT_ATOMS: atom_id res chain seq x y z
N MET A 1 4.79 5.81 -19.74
CA MET A 1 3.91 4.63 -19.54
C MET A 1 2.90 4.79 -18.40
N CYS A 2 3.20 5.45 -17.27
CA CYS A 2 2.26 5.55 -16.13
C CYS A 2 1.04 6.47 -16.28
N ARG A 3 0.93 7.26 -17.35
CA ARG A 3 -0.14 8.27 -17.48
C ARG A 3 -1.47 7.72 -18.03
N SER A 4 -1.45 6.58 -18.72
CA SER A 4 -2.64 6.01 -19.39
C SER A 4 -3.42 4.99 -18.55
N PHE A 5 -2.79 4.41 -17.52
CA PHE A 5 -3.44 3.45 -16.62
C PHE A 5 -4.68 4.02 -15.91
N PRO A 6 -4.67 5.29 -15.44
CA PRO A 6 -5.85 5.93 -14.89
C PRO A 6 -6.97 6.05 -15.92
N LEU A 7 -6.67 6.41 -17.17
CA LEU A 7 -7.70 6.56 -18.21
C LEU A 7 -8.40 5.25 -18.57
N LEU A 8 -7.75 4.10 -18.36
CA LEU A 8 -8.35 2.78 -18.63
C LEU A 8 -9.21 2.29 -17.45
N TYR A 9 -8.83 2.62 -16.21
CA TYR A 9 -9.53 2.19 -15.00
C TYR A 9 -10.66 3.14 -14.56
N LEU A 10 -10.55 4.42 -14.93
CA LEU A 10 -11.49 5.46 -14.53
C LEU A 10 -12.90 5.31 -15.11
N PRO A 11 -13.11 4.92 -16.38
CA PRO A 11 -14.47 4.71 -16.92
C PRO A 11 -15.23 3.56 -16.23
N PRO A 12 -14.65 2.36 -16.02
CA PRO A 12 -15.32 1.31 -15.22
C PRO A 12 -15.58 1.74 -13.77
N TYR A 13 -14.63 2.44 -13.14
CA TYR A 13 -14.77 2.87 -11.75
C TYR A 13 -15.93 3.84 -11.56
N LEU A 14 -16.07 4.83 -12.45
CA LEU A 14 -17.17 5.80 -12.42
C LEU A 14 -18.54 5.18 -12.70
N LEU A 15 -18.60 4.11 -13.50
CA LEU A 15 -19.86 3.48 -13.89
C LEU A 15 -20.37 2.43 -12.90
N PHE A 16 -19.48 1.74 -12.17
CA PHE A 16 -19.86 0.59 -11.33
C PHE A 16 -19.64 0.79 -9.83
N VAL A 17 -18.75 1.70 -9.42
CA VAL A 17 -18.27 1.79 -8.02
C VAL A 17 -18.40 3.21 -7.45
N TYR A 18 -18.64 4.22 -8.28
CA TYR A 18 -18.85 5.59 -7.82
C TYR A 18 -20.23 5.73 -7.17
N ASP A 19 -20.33 5.37 -5.90
CA ASP A 19 -21.27 5.98 -4.98
C ASP A 19 -20.74 7.40 -4.72
N GLY A 20 -21.45 8.43 -5.19
CA GLY A 20 -20.97 9.81 -5.08
C GLY A 20 -20.60 10.20 -3.65
N PHE A 21 -19.81 11.27 -3.47
CA PHE A 21 -19.46 11.85 -2.15
C PHE A 21 -20.67 12.38 -1.36
N GLU A 22 -21.89 12.00 -1.73
CA GLU A 22 -23.17 12.38 -1.14
C GLU A 22 -23.28 11.78 0.26
N GLY A 23 -22.72 12.49 1.25
CA GLY A 23 -22.77 12.12 2.66
C GLY A 23 -21.42 12.11 3.38
N ILE A 24 -20.30 12.27 2.66
CA ILE A 24 -18.97 12.32 3.29
C ILE A 24 -18.73 13.73 3.82
N SER A 25 -18.57 13.87 5.14
CA SER A 25 -18.28 15.15 5.78
C SER A 25 -16.95 15.72 5.26
N ALA A 26 -16.97 16.99 4.84
CA ALA A 26 -15.81 17.70 4.30
C ALA A 26 -14.59 17.66 5.24
N THR A 27 -14.83 17.53 6.55
CA THR A 27 -13.77 17.36 7.55
C THR A 27 -13.01 16.05 7.35
N HIS A 28 -13.67 14.93 7.04
CA HIS A 28 -12.99 13.65 6.81
C HIS A 28 -12.07 13.73 5.60
N VAL A 29 -12.54 14.35 4.51
CA VAL A 29 -11.74 14.54 3.30
C VAL A 29 -10.53 15.44 3.58
N LEU A 30 -10.73 16.56 4.29
CA LEU A 30 -9.63 17.46 4.65
C LEU A 30 -8.60 16.80 5.56
N VAL A 31 -9.03 16.07 6.58
CA VAL A 31 -8.13 15.35 7.50
C VAL A 31 -7.34 14.28 6.75
N GLN A 32 -8.00 13.51 5.88
CA GLN A 32 -7.33 12.48 5.10
C GLN A 32 -6.36 13.07 4.08
N ALA A 33 -6.75 14.16 3.38
CA ALA A 33 -5.88 14.86 2.46
C ALA A 33 -4.65 15.45 3.16
N PHE A 34 -4.81 15.98 4.37
CA PHE A 34 -3.68 16.49 5.17
C PHE A 34 -2.78 15.36 5.65
N PHE A 35 -3.36 14.31 6.23
CA PHE A 35 -2.60 13.19 6.80
C PHE A 35 -1.86 12.41 5.71
N GLN A 36 -2.54 12.05 4.61
CA GLN A 36 -1.91 11.32 3.52
C GLN A 36 -1.03 12.22 2.66
N GLY A 37 -1.46 13.45 2.40
CA GLY A 37 -0.73 14.38 1.53
C GLY A 37 0.55 14.91 2.15
N ILE A 38 0.49 15.36 3.41
CA ILE A 38 1.64 16.01 4.06
C ILE A 38 2.34 15.04 5.00
N VAL A 39 1.60 14.48 5.97
CA VAL A 39 2.20 13.69 7.06
C VAL A 39 2.84 12.40 6.51
N LEU A 40 2.10 11.61 5.74
CA LEU A 40 2.62 10.37 5.16
C LEU A 40 3.68 10.64 4.10
N SER A 41 3.53 11.64 3.23
CA SER A 41 4.54 11.93 2.21
C SER A 41 5.89 12.34 2.80
N VAL A 42 5.89 13.34 3.68
CA VAL A 42 7.14 13.83 4.31
C VAL A 42 7.71 12.76 5.24
N GLY A 43 6.86 12.12 6.05
CA GLY A 43 7.27 11.06 6.96
C GLY A 43 7.87 9.86 6.24
N THR A 44 7.22 9.36 5.20
CA THR A 44 7.71 8.21 4.42
C THR A 44 9.02 8.55 3.72
N LEU A 45 9.15 9.73 3.10
CA LEU A 45 10.38 10.11 2.43
C LEU A 45 11.55 10.19 3.42
N TYR A 46 11.33 10.82 4.58
CA TYR A 46 12.35 10.93 5.62
C TYR A 46 12.75 9.56 6.18
N LEU A 47 11.78 8.73 6.59
CA LEU A 47 12.04 7.39 7.14
C LEU A 47 12.67 6.46 6.11
N ALA A 48 12.20 6.49 4.85
CA ALA A 48 12.79 5.69 3.78
C ALA A 48 14.24 6.08 3.54
N THR A 49 14.53 7.39 3.50
CA THR A 49 15.90 7.89 3.33
C THR A 49 16.79 7.46 4.51
N TYR A 50 16.27 7.56 5.73
CA TYR A 50 16.98 7.14 6.93
C TYR A 50 17.22 5.62 6.97
N ALA A 51 16.21 4.81 6.65
CA ALA A 51 16.32 3.36 6.58
C ALA A 51 17.33 2.91 5.54
N VAL A 52 17.34 3.54 4.36
CA VAL A 52 18.31 3.26 3.30
C VAL A 52 19.74 3.60 3.75
N GLN A 53 19.94 4.70 4.49
CA GLN A 53 21.27 5.06 5.01
C GLN A 53 21.75 4.09 6.10
N SER A 54 20.84 3.61 6.96
CA SER A 54 21.23 2.76 8.09
C SER A 54 21.35 1.28 7.73
N LEU A 55 20.50 0.74 6.84
CA LEU A 55 20.49 -0.68 6.49
C LEU A 55 20.98 -0.97 5.07
N GLY A 56 21.04 0.05 4.20
CA GLY A 56 21.30 -0.08 2.77
C GLY A 56 20.03 -0.19 1.93
N ALA A 57 20.13 0.15 0.64
CA ALA A 57 18.98 0.17 -0.27
C ALA A 57 18.39 -1.23 -0.56
N GLN A 58 19.25 -2.26 -0.60
CA GLN A 58 18.82 -3.63 -0.91
C GLN A 58 17.97 -4.23 0.21
N THR A 59 18.43 -4.13 1.46
CA THR A 59 17.70 -4.64 2.63
C THR A 59 16.38 -3.89 2.84
N THR A 60 16.37 -2.56 2.68
CA THR A 60 15.16 -1.74 2.82
C THR A 60 14.06 -2.16 1.84
N SER A 61 14.42 -2.52 0.60
CA SER A 61 13.46 -2.99 -0.41
C SER A 61 12.77 -4.30 -0.03
N LEU A 62 13.48 -5.20 0.68
CA LEU A 62 12.92 -6.48 1.14
C LEU A 62 11.81 -6.30 2.19
N PHE A 63 11.78 -5.16 2.90
CA PHE A 63 10.75 -4.84 3.90
C PHE A 63 9.50 -4.18 3.32
N SER A 64 9.54 -3.67 2.08
CA SER A 64 8.38 -3.05 1.41
C SER A 64 7.11 -3.95 1.40
N PRO A 65 7.19 -5.26 1.08
CA PRO A 65 6.03 -6.14 1.13
C PRO A 65 5.49 -6.43 2.55
N LEU A 66 6.24 -6.11 3.61
CA LEU A 66 5.74 -6.22 4.98
C LEU A 66 4.70 -5.14 5.32
N VAL A 67 4.77 -3.98 4.66
CA VAL A 67 3.86 -2.84 4.90
C VAL A 67 2.39 -3.25 4.78
N PRO A 68 1.91 -3.84 3.67
CA PRO A 68 0.51 -4.26 3.57
C PRO A 68 0.14 -5.34 4.60
N ILE A 69 1.05 -6.26 4.96
CA ILE A 69 0.80 -7.31 5.95
C ILE A 69 0.54 -6.69 7.33
N LEU A 70 1.43 -5.81 7.78
CA LEU A 70 1.28 -5.11 9.06
C LEU A 70 0.04 -4.20 9.05
N THR A 71 -0.18 -3.50 7.94
CA THR A 71 -1.35 -2.64 7.77
C THR A 71 -2.64 -3.44 7.91
N THR A 72 -2.75 -4.59 7.26
CA THR A 72 -3.93 -5.46 7.40
C THR A 72 -4.06 -6.01 8.82
N LEU A 73 -2.98 -6.47 9.43
CA LEU A 73 -3.01 -7.01 10.79
C LEU A 73 -3.51 -5.98 11.82
N ILE A 74 -3.13 -4.72 11.65
CA ILE A 74 -3.61 -3.60 12.48
C ILE A 74 -5.04 -3.19 12.10
N ALA A 75 -5.40 -3.27 10.81
CA ALA A 75 -6.73 -2.92 10.34
C ALA A 75 -7.81 -3.87 10.88
N VAL A 76 -7.56 -5.17 11.05
CA VAL A 76 -8.54 -6.14 11.57
C VAL A 76 -9.13 -5.72 12.93
N PRO A 77 -8.34 -5.47 13.99
CA PRO A 77 -8.89 -5.03 15.27
C PRO A 77 -9.45 -3.61 15.23
N LEU A 78 -8.94 -2.74 14.35
CA LEU A 78 -9.31 -1.33 14.29
C LEU A 78 -10.66 -1.12 13.58
N LEU A 79 -10.91 -1.81 12.46
CA LEU A 79 -12.16 -1.74 11.69
C LEU A 79 -13.23 -2.67 12.24
N ARG A 80 -12.87 -3.70 13.02
CA ARG A 80 -13.79 -4.73 13.54
C ARG A 80 -14.60 -5.48 12.48
N GLU A 81 -14.17 -5.42 11.23
CA GLU A 81 -14.74 -6.17 10.12
C GLU A 81 -13.78 -7.29 9.72
N ILE A 82 -14.34 -8.48 9.44
CA ILE A 82 -13.56 -9.63 8.98
C ILE A 82 -13.13 -9.35 7.53
N PRO A 83 -11.83 -9.42 7.20
CA PRO A 83 -11.35 -9.17 5.84
C PRO A 83 -12.08 -10.06 4.83
N THR A 84 -12.47 -9.47 3.70
CA THR A 84 -13.17 -10.20 2.64
C THR A 84 -12.28 -11.31 2.05
N PRO A 85 -12.85 -12.37 1.46
CA PRO A 85 -12.06 -13.45 0.84
C PRO A 85 -11.07 -12.95 -0.22
N LEU A 86 -11.42 -11.88 -0.94
CA LEU A 86 -10.56 -11.25 -1.93
C LEU A 86 -9.33 -10.59 -1.30
N GLN A 87 -9.49 -10.02 -0.11
CA GLN A 87 -8.41 -9.42 0.67
C GLN A 87 -7.43 -10.48 1.15
N TRP A 88 -7.92 -11.64 1.57
CA TRP A 88 -7.07 -12.80 1.89
C TRP A 88 -6.25 -13.29 0.70
N ILE A 89 -6.86 -13.37 -0.50
CA ILE A 89 -6.12 -13.73 -1.73
C ILE A 89 -5.01 -12.69 -2.00
N GLY A 90 -5.31 -11.40 -1.83
CA GLY A 90 -4.32 -10.33 -1.97
C GLY A 90 -3.14 -10.48 -1.00
N ILE A 91 -3.40 -10.79 0.28
CA ILE A 91 -2.35 -11.03 1.28
C ILE A 91 -1.49 -12.24 0.88
N VAL A 92 -2.10 -13.35 0.50
CA VAL A 92 -1.37 -14.55 0.04
C VAL A 92 -0.51 -14.23 -1.18
N LEU A 93 -1.05 -13.48 -2.14
CA LEU A 93 -0.32 -13.08 -3.35
C LEU A 93 0.91 -12.22 -3.01
N VAL A 94 0.77 -11.26 -2.09
CA VAL A 94 1.90 -10.42 -1.64
C VAL A 94 2.95 -11.26 -0.91
N VAL A 95 2.54 -12.17 -0.03
CA VAL A 95 3.46 -13.07 0.69
C VAL A 95 4.21 -13.97 -0.29
N VAL A 96 3.53 -14.55 -1.28
CA VAL A 96 4.14 -15.38 -2.33
C VAL A 96 5.12 -14.56 -3.18
N GLY A 97 4.73 -13.35 -3.58
CA GLY A 97 5.60 -12.43 -4.33
C GLY A 97 6.86 -12.06 -3.54
N MET A 98 6.73 -11.77 -2.24
CA MET A 98 7.85 -11.49 -1.35
C MET A 98 8.80 -12.69 -1.26
N LEU A 99 8.29 -13.88 -0.93
CA LEU A 99 9.10 -15.10 -0.82
C LEU A 99 9.86 -15.41 -2.12
N SER A 100 9.22 -15.20 -3.26
CA SER A 100 9.84 -15.38 -4.58
C SER A 100 10.96 -14.37 -4.83
N ALA A 101 10.73 -13.09 -4.50
CA ALA A 101 11.74 -12.04 -4.64
C ALA A 101 12.95 -12.26 -3.71
N THR A 102 12.72 -12.70 -2.48
CA THR A 102 13.81 -13.04 -1.54
C THR A 102 14.63 -14.22 -2.06
N LYS A 103 14.00 -15.24 -2.66
CA LYS A 103 14.72 -16.37 -3.28
C LYS A 103 15.57 -15.96 -4.48
N ILE A 104 15.06 -15.10 -5.36
CA ILE A 104 15.79 -14.64 -6.56
C ILE A 104 17.04 -13.85 -6.16
N ASN A 105 16.99 -13.05 -5.10
CA ASN A 105 18.15 -12.30 -4.63
C ASN A 105 19.24 -13.21 -4.02
N SER A 106 18.86 -14.36 -3.46
CA SER A 106 19.80 -15.38 -2.98
C SER A 106 20.54 -16.07 -4.12
N GLU A 107 19.93 -16.22 -5.30
CA GLU A 107 20.54 -16.87 -6.47
C GLU A 107 21.55 -15.97 -7.19
N LYS A 108 21.41 -14.65 -7.06
CA LYS A 108 22.33 -13.66 -7.67
C LYS A 108 23.60 -13.41 -6.85
N SER A 109 23.82 -14.18 -5.78
CA SER A 109 24.98 -14.05 -4.89
C SER A 109 26.04 -15.15 -5.09
N GLU A 110 25.83 -16.08 -6.03
CA GLU A 110 26.75 -17.19 -6.33
C GLU A 110 27.41 -17.03 -7.72
#